data_AF-A0A3G7TGB5-F1
#
_entry.id   AF-A0A3G7TGB5-F1
#
_cell.length_a   1.000
_cell.length_b   1.000
_cell.length_c   1.000
_cell.angle_alpha   90.00
_cell.angle_beta   90.00
_cell.angle_gamma   90.00
#
_symmetry.space_group_name_H-M   'P 1'
#
loop_
_entity.id
_entity.type
_entity.pdbx_description
1 polymer ?
#
loop_
_entity_poly.entity_id
_entity_poly.type
_entity_poly.pdbx_seq_one_letter_code
_entity_poly.pdbx_strand_id
1 'polypeptide(L)'
;MAIAIILVLVVVASVLFHLLAPWHMTPAASNWGSIDTTLLITLVITGIFFIAITVFMAIAVIRFRHREGVRAHYQPESKKLEGWLVILTSLGIIGMLAPGLVVYNDFVQVPQEATQLEVIAQQWQWAFRFPGQDGKLGKADVKWIDPGNPFGLDRNDPAGQDDVLVMNNEVRLPIDRPVKVLLRAKDVLHDFYIPQIRAKMDMVPGMVSHFWFTPTRLGKFEVLCAEYCGVGHFNMRGHLVVEEQGAFDQWFASQPTFAQTLTNVATPSQDSLLEKGRQLVESHGCRACHSQDGSTSLGPGWKDLYGRSEQLADGTRVQVDEAYLKESILEPQARLVQGFPPVMVAYTFTQDDLAAVVAFIKSLSAAGQKEQGPADAQNELAAQGQRLAESLGCLACHSVDGSQGIGPSWQGLYGKTQTLADGSQIKVDEGYLKDSVRQPGAAIVKGYAAVMPTLTPNDKELDALIAFIKSKAAVDADAGKVESGKSP
;
A
#
# COMPACT_ATOMS: atom_id res chain seq x y z
N MET A 1 16.95 44.63 34.26
CA MET A 1 17.58 43.44 34.89
C MET A 1 16.82 42.16 34.57
N ALA A 2 15.49 42.11 34.78
CA ALA A 2 14.67 40.94 34.46
C ALA A 2 14.91 40.38 33.04
N ILE A 3 14.93 41.26 32.01
CA ILE A 3 15.18 40.86 30.61
C ILE A 3 16.54 40.15 30.45
N ALA A 4 17.62 40.68 31.01
CA ALA A 4 18.94 40.06 30.90
C ALA A 4 19.00 38.69 31.58
N ILE A 5 18.33 38.54 32.73
CA ILE A 5 18.21 37.25 33.42
C ILE A 5 17.44 36.26 32.55
N ILE A 6 16.32 36.67 31.95
CA ILE A 6 15.53 35.84 31.04
C ILE A 6 16.38 35.38 29.85
N LEU A 7 17.15 36.28 29.22
CA LEU A 7 18.02 35.94 28.08
C LEU A 7 19.07 34.88 28.47
N VAL A 8 19.71 35.02 29.63
CA VAL A 8 20.68 34.03 30.12
C VAL A 8 20.00 32.70 30.42
N LEU A 9 18.83 32.72 31.07
CA LEU A 9 18.05 31.51 31.36
C LEU A 9 17.63 30.79 30.08
N VAL A 10 17.21 31.51 29.03
CA VAL A 10 16.88 30.93 27.73
C VAL A 10 18.09 30.23 27.12
N VAL A 11 19.27 30.84 27.14
CA VAL A 11 20.50 30.21 26.64
C VAL A 11 20.81 28.92 27.42
N VAL A 12 20.82 29.00 28.75
CA VAL A 12 21.11 27.85 29.61
C VAL A 12 20.09 26.74 29.39
N ALA A 13 18.79 27.06 29.35
CA ALA A 13 17.73 26.10 29.12
C ALA A 13 17.84 25.43 27.74
N SER A 14 18.10 26.19 26.68
CA SER A 14 18.28 25.64 25.32
C SER A 14 19.48 24.70 25.22
N VAL A 15 20.62 25.06 25.82
CA VAL A 15 21.82 24.22 25.83
C VAL A 15 21.59 22.95 26.65
N LEU A 16 21.03 23.08 27.86
CA LEU A 16 20.71 21.92 28.69
C LEU A 16 19.67 21.02 28.02
N PHE A 17 18.64 21.58 27.39
CA PHE A 17 17.66 20.81 26.63
C PHE A 17 18.34 20.03 25.51
N HIS A 18 19.23 20.65 24.73
CA HIS A 18 19.92 19.93 23.65
C HIS A 18 20.82 18.79 24.16
N LEU A 19 21.50 18.96 25.31
CA LEU A 19 22.39 17.95 25.88
C LEU A 19 21.65 16.82 26.61
N LEU A 20 20.49 17.12 27.18
CA LEU A 20 19.73 16.19 28.04
C LEU A 20 18.51 15.58 27.33
N ALA A 21 18.05 16.16 26.22
CA ALA A 21 16.87 15.66 25.52
C ALA A 21 17.20 14.36 24.76
N PRO A 22 16.33 13.35 24.83
CA PRO A 22 16.48 12.13 24.04
C PRO A 22 16.09 12.29 22.56
N TRP A 23 15.74 13.50 22.11
CA TRP A 23 15.17 13.79 20.79
C TRP A 23 16.27 14.01 19.74
N HIS A 24 17.09 12.98 19.52
CA HIS A 24 18.08 12.97 18.46
C HIS A 24 17.49 12.41 17.16
N MET A 25 18.15 12.70 16.05
CA MET A 25 17.78 12.11 14.76
C MET A 25 17.85 10.59 14.85
N THR A 26 16.83 9.91 14.30
CA THR A 26 16.86 8.45 14.17
C THR A 26 18.06 8.06 13.32
N PRO A 27 18.72 6.93 13.56
CA PRO A 27 19.84 6.53 12.73
C PRO A 27 19.45 6.44 11.25
N ALA A 28 20.30 6.96 10.36
CA ALA A 28 20.10 6.80 8.92
C ALA A 28 20.07 5.31 8.53
N ALA A 29 19.23 5.01 7.54
CA ALA A 29 19.08 3.69 6.91
C ALA A 29 19.49 3.72 5.43
N SER A 30 20.24 4.75 5.03
CA SER A 30 20.76 4.92 3.66
C SER A 30 22.20 5.45 3.65
N ASN A 31 22.78 5.58 2.46
CA ASN A 31 24.07 6.24 2.20
C ASN A 31 24.07 7.75 2.55
N TRP A 32 22.94 8.36 2.89
CA TRP A 32 22.81 9.80 3.11
C TRP A 32 23.12 10.27 4.53
N GLY A 33 23.95 9.54 5.29
CA GLY A 33 24.44 9.98 6.61
C GLY A 33 25.24 11.30 6.59
N SER A 34 25.73 11.73 5.42
CA SER A 34 26.36 13.03 5.22
C SER A 34 25.38 14.21 5.41
N ILE A 35 24.08 13.99 5.18
CA ILE A 35 23.04 14.99 5.46
C ILE A 35 22.96 15.25 6.97
N ASP A 36 22.94 14.20 7.79
CA ASP A 36 22.92 14.32 9.26
C ASP A 36 24.16 15.08 9.76
N THR A 37 25.32 14.84 9.14
CA THR A 37 26.56 15.57 9.46
C THR A 37 26.43 17.05 9.12
N THR A 38 25.86 17.39 7.96
CA THR A 38 25.66 18.79 7.53
C THR A 38 24.66 19.52 8.44
N LEU A 39 23.59 18.83 8.85
CA LEU A 39 22.63 19.35 9.84
C LEU A 39 23.29 19.59 11.20
N LEU A 40 24.16 18.67 11.66
CA LEU A 40 24.91 18.83 12.91
C LEU A 40 25.86 20.03 12.84
N ILE A 41 26.62 20.19 11.75
CA ILE A 41 27.49 21.36 11.54
C ILE A 41 26.67 22.65 11.61
N THR A 42 25.53 22.69 10.93
CA THR A 42 24.61 23.84 10.94
C THR A 42 24.11 24.13 12.35
N LEU A 43 23.69 23.11 13.09
CA LEU A 43 23.21 23.24 14.46
C LEU A 43 24.30 23.77 15.40
N VAL A 44 25.53 23.29 15.29
CA VAL A 44 26.66 23.74 16.12
C VAL A 44 27.02 25.19 15.80
N ILE A 45 27.18 25.54 14.52
CA ILE A 45 27.53 26.91 14.11
C ILE A 45 26.44 27.89 14.55
N THR A 46 25.18 27.60 14.22
CA THR A 46 24.04 28.47 14.61
C THR A 46 23.87 28.54 16.13
N GLY A 47 24.11 27.44 16.85
CA GLY A 47 24.14 27.40 18.31
C GLY A 47 25.20 28.31 18.92
N ILE A 48 26.43 28.32 18.38
CA ILE A 48 27.50 29.22 18.82
C ILE A 48 27.08 30.69 18.63
N PHE A 49 26.54 31.04 17.45
CA PHE A 49 26.08 32.41 17.19
C PHE A 49 24.88 32.80 18.07
N PHE A 50 23.93 31.89 18.28
CA PHE A 50 22.82 32.08 19.21
C PHE A 50 23.31 32.42 20.62
N ILE A 51 24.22 31.61 21.17
CA ILE A 51 24.81 31.86 22.50
C ILE A 51 25.53 33.20 22.51
N ALA A 52 26.41 33.46 21.54
CA ALA A 52 27.23 34.67 21.49
C ALA A 52 26.36 35.94 21.40
N ILE A 53 25.37 35.96 20.52
CA ILE A 53 24.48 37.12 20.31
C ILE A 53 23.59 37.33 21.53
N THR A 54 22.99 36.27 22.07
CA THR A 54 22.08 36.40 23.23
C THR A 54 22.83 36.80 24.50
N VAL A 55 24.03 36.26 24.74
CA VAL A 55 24.88 36.67 25.87
C VAL A 55 25.36 38.11 25.68
N PHE A 56 25.78 38.50 24.47
CA PHE A 56 26.11 39.89 24.16
C PHE A 56 24.95 40.84 24.44
N MET A 57 23.73 40.49 24.02
CA MET A 57 22.53 41.28 24.33
C MET A 57 22.28 41.38 25.85
N ALA A 58 22.43 40.28 26.60
CA ALA A 58 22.28 40.31 28.05
C ALA A 58 23.33 41.22 28.70
N ILE A 59 24.60 41.14 28.28
CA ILE A 59 25.68 42.02 28.73
C ILE A 59 25.35 43.48 28.39
N ALA A 60 24.89 43.77 27.17
CA ALA A 60 24.56 45.12 26.75
C ALA A 60 23.42 45.71 27.59
N VAL A 61 22.36 44.95 27.85
CA VAL A 61 21.25 45.36 28.72
C VAL A 61 21.71 45.63 30.15
N ILE A 62 22.64 44.86 30.69
CA ILE A 62 23.18 45.07 32.05
C ILE A 62 24.12 46.28 32.09
N ARG A 63 25.06 46.34 31.14
CA ARG A 63 26.17 47.30 31.12
C ARG A 63 25.76 48.70 30.69
N PHE A 64 24.79 48.80 29.79
CA PHE A 64 24.26 50.06 29.24
C PHE A 64 22.85 50.38 29.72
N ARG A 65 22.40 49.77 30.83
CA ARG A 65 21.12 50.14 31.45
C ARG A 65 21.07 51.64 31.77
N HIS A 66 19.90 52.23 31.64
CA HIS A 66 19.70 53.64 31.98
C HIS A 66 20.13 53.92 33.43
N ARG A 67 20.79 55.06 33.62
CA ARG A 67 21.17 55.62 34.92
C ARG A 67 20.93 57.13 34.85
N GLU A 68 20.23 57.66 35.85
CA GLU A 68 19.98 59.10 35.94
C GLU A 68 21.29 59.88 35.94
N GLY A 69 21.31 61.01 35.24
CA GLY A 69 22.49 61.87 35.11
C GLY A 69 23.58 61.38 34.16
N VAL A 70 23.45 60.18 33.55
CA VAL A 70 24.44 59.65 32.59
C VAL A 70 23.91 59.78 31.16
N ARG A 71 24.65 60.49 30.31
CA ARG A 71 24.34 60.63 28.88
C ARG A 71 24.99 59.50 28.07
N ALA A 72 24.26 58.94 27.11
CA ALA A 72 24.79 57.93 26.19
C ALA A 72 25.88 58.52 25.28
N HIS A 73 26.90 57.72 24.99
CA HIS A 73 27.94 58.08 24.01
C HIS A 73 27.36 58.00 22.59
N TYR A 74 27.56 59.04 21.78
CA TYR A 74 27.07 59.08 20.41
C TYR A 74 28.15 58.59 19.44
N GLN A 75 27.99 57.36 18.96
CA GLN A 75 28.85 56.76 17.94
C GLN A 75 27.96 55.98 16.96
N PRO A 76 27.56 56.59 15.83
CA PRO A 76 26.61 55.97 14.90
C PRO A 76 27.23 54.92 13.98
N GLU A 77 28.55 54.96 13.75
CA GLU A 77 29.23 54.07 12.80
C GLU A 77 30.61 53.61 13.31
N SER A 78 31.05 52.46 12.79
CA SER A 78 32.39 51.94 13.02
C SER A 78 32.81 51.03 11.88
N LYS A 79 33.41 51.62 10.84
CA LYS A 79 33.84 50.90 9.62
C LYS A 79 34.73 49.69 9.90
N LYS A 80 35.59 49.78 10.93
CA LYS A 80 36.46 48.66 11.34
C LYS A 80 35.63 47.50 11.91
N LEU A 81 34.64 47.79 12.74
CA LEU A 81 33.76 46.79 13.34
C LEU A 81 32.87 46.15 12.27
N GLU A 82 32.26 46.99 11.43
CA GLU A 82 31.46 46.56 10.28
C GLU A 82 32.26 45.63 9.35
N GLY A 83 33.48 46.03 8.98
CA GLY A 83 34.34 45.25 8.10
C GLY A 83 34.70 43.87 8.65
N TRP A 84 35.13 43.78 9.92
CA TRP A 84 35.40 42.46 10.52
C TRP A 84 34.12 41.64 10.59
N LEU A 85 33.02 42.18 11.11
CA LEU A 85 31.77 41.43 11.28
C LEU A 85 31.28 40.86 9.95
N VAL A 86 31.35 41.63 8.86
CA VAL A 86 31.01 41.16 7.51
C VAL A 86 31.91 40.00 7.08
N ILE A 87 33.23 40.09 7.28
CA ILE A 87 34.15 39.00 6.94
C ILE A 87 33.84 37.75 7.76
N LEU A 88 33.64 37.90 9.08
CA LEU A 88 33.36 36.80 9.99
C LEU A 88 32.04 36.09 9.66
N THR A 89 30.97 36.84 9.43
CA THR A 89 29.67 36.25 9.06
C THR A 89 29.72 35.61 7.69
N SER A 90 30.41 36.22 6.71
CA SER A 90 30.61 35.63 5.38
C SER A 90 31.35 34.31 5.46
N LEU A 91 32.45 34.24 6.23
CA LEU A 91 33.20 32.99 6.45
C LEU A 91 32.34 31.94 7.16
N GLY A 92 31.53 32.35 8.14
CA GLY A 92 30.57 31.46 8.80
C GLY A 92 29.54 30.87 7.85
N ILE A 93 28.96 31.69 6.96
CA ILE A 93 28.00 31.25 5.93
C ILE A 93 28.67 30.32 4.93
N ILE A 94 29.89 30.65 4.46
CA ILE A 94 30.65 29.78 3.56
C ILE A 94 30.91 28.42 4.21
N GLY A 95 31.35 28.39 5.47
CA GLY A 95 31.58 27.15 6.21
C GLY A 95 30.30 26.33 6.42
N MET A 96 29.15 26.99 6.56
CA MET A 96 27.84 26.33 6.69
C MET A 96 27.32 25.77 5.35
N LEU A 97 27.48 26.50 4.24
CA LEU A 97 26.89 26.13 2.94
C LEU A 97 27.77 25.22 2.08
N ALA A 98 29.10 25.34 2.18
CA ALA A 98 30.02 24.58 1.32
C ALA A 98 29.87 23.06 1.44
N PRO A 99 29.71 22.45 2.63
CA PRO A 99 29.45 21.01 2.74
C PRO A 99 28.15 20.59 2.04
N GLY A 100 27.10 21.42 2.12
CA GLY A 100 25.81 21.16 1.48
C GLY A 100 25.92 21.09 -0.05
N LEU A 101 26.80 21.87 -0.67
CA LEU A 101 27.03 21.81 -2.12
C LEU A 101 27.67 20.49 -2.56
N VAL A 102 28.57 19.92 -1.75
CA VAL A 102 29.17 18.61 -2.02
C VAL A 102 28.10 17.52 -1.93
N VAL A 103 27.32 17.53 -0.85
CA VAL A 103 26.22 16.57 -0.67
C VAL A 103 25.18 16.70 -1.79
N TYR A 104 24.84 17.91 -2.21
CA TYR A 104 23.91 18.13 -3.32
C TYR A 104 24.46 17.57 -4.65
N ASN A 105 25.75 17.77 -4.93
CA ASN A 105 26.38 17.20 -6.11
C ASN A 105 26.27 15.66 -6.12
N ASP A 106 26.49 15.00 -4.99
CA ASP A 106 26.34 13.55 -4.88
C ASP A 106 24.86 13.14 -5.03
N PHE A 107 23.94 13.91 -4.44
CA PHE A 107 22.50 13.63 -4.48
C PHE A 107 21.90 13.67 -5.89
N VAL A 108 22.41 14.54 -6.77
CA VAL A 108 21.94 14.62 -8.17
C VAL A 108 22.65 13.64 -9.11
N GLN A 109 23.75 13.03 -8.69
CA GLN A 109 24.50 12.05 -9.48
C GLN A 109 24.06 10.62 -9.16
N VAL A 110 23.15 10.08 -9.98
CA VAL A 110 22.64 8.72 -9.80
C VAL A 110 23.68 7.68 -10.25
N PRO A 111 23.98 6.64 -9.44
CA PRO A 111 24.83 5.52 -9.84
C PRO A 111 24.28 4.79 -11.08
N GLN A 112 25.17 4.30 -11.96
CA GLN A 112 24.75 3.65 -13.21
C GLN A 112 24.12 2.28 -12.98
N GLU A 113 24.53 1.60 -11.92
CA GLU A 113 24.07 0.29 -11.48
C GLU A 113 22.78 0.35 -10.64
N ALA A 114 22.20 1.55 -10.45
CA ALA A 114 21.00 1.72 -9.65
C ALA A 114 19.78 1.05 -10.31
N THR A 115 19.14 0.14 -9.58
CA THR A 115 17.89 -0.49 -10.02
C THR A 115 16.78 0.56 -10.07
N GLN A 116 15.96 0.54 -11.13
CA GLN A 116 14.83 1.45 -11.23
C GLN A 116 13.66 0.95 -10.41
N LEU A 117 13.01 1.87 -9.69
CA LEU A 117 11.75 1.67 -8.99
C LEU A 117 10.85 2.84 -9.36
N GLU A 118 9.71 2.61 -10.00
CA GLU A 118 8.68 3.64 -10.15
C GLU A 118 7.72 3.58 -8.96
N VAL A 119 7.49 4.72 -8.32
CA VAL A 119 6.42 4.93 -7.34
C VAL A 119 5.32 5.75 -8.01
N ILE A 120 4.09 5.27 -7.86
CA ILE A 120 2.90 5.91 -8.37
C ILE A 120 2.06 6.35 -7.18
N ALA A 121 1.72 7.63 -7.15
CA ALA A 121 0.87 8.22 -6.12
C ALA A 121 -0.53 8.50 -6.65
N GLN A 122 -1.51 8.28 -5.78
CA GLN A 122 -2.87 8.79 -5.91
C GLN A 122 -3.45 9.05 -4.52
N GLN A 123 -4.52 9.83 -4.42
CA GLN A 123 -5.29 10.00 -3.20
C GLN A 123 -5.90 8.63 -2.79
N TRP A 124 -5.58 8.03 -1.64
CA TRP A 124 -4.45 8.27 -0.73
C TRP A 124 -3.66 6.97 -0.54
N GLN A 125 -3.06 6.49 -1.64
CA GLN A 125 -2.33 5.22 -1.72
C GLN A 125 -1.11 5.32 -2.62
N TRP A 126 -0.18 4.41 -2.38
CA TRP A 126 1.02 4.17 -3.15
C TRP A 126 0.85 2.89 -3.98
N ALA A 127 1.48 2.88 -5.14
CA ALA A 127 1.72 1.67 -5.91
C ALA A 127 3.14 1.70 -6.45
N PHE A 128 3.69 0.53 -6.76
CA PHE A 128 5.08 0.41 -7.17
C PHE A 128 5.22 -0.45 -8.40
N ARG A 129 6.25 -0.16 -9.18
CA ARG A 129 6.57 -0.90 -10.39
C ARG A 129 8.08 -1.03 -10.54
N PHE A 130 8.50 -2.24 -10.87
CA PHE A 130 9.89 -2.58 -11.14
C PHE A 130 10.05 -3.03 -12.59
N PRO A 131 11.22 -2.79 -13.21
CA PRO A 131 11.54 -3.40 -14.49
C PRO A 131 11.58 -4.92 -14.36
N GLY A 132 11.22 -5.61 -15.45
CA GLY A 132 11.27 -7.06 -15.52
C GLY A 132 12.66 -7.60 -15.83
N GLN A 133 12.71 -8.70 -16.61
CA GLN A 133 13.95 -9.36 -17.00
C GLN A 133 14.78 -8.52 -17.96
N ASP A 134 14.15 -7.63 -18.73
CA ASP A 134 14.82 -6.78 -19.69
C ASP A 134 15.54 -5.55 -19.04
N GLY A 135 15.32 -5.33 -17.74
CA GLY A 135 15.90 -4.25 -16.95
C GLY A 135 15.40 -2.86 -17.34
N LYS A 136 14.31 -2.75 -18.08
CA LYS A 136 13.72 -1.49 -18.54
C LYS A 136 12.30 -1.36 -18.04
N LEU A 137 11.90 -0.13 -17.79
CA LEU A 137 10.52 0.22 -17.53
C LEU A 137 9.84 0.55 -18.85
N GLY A 138 8.70 -0.08 -19.12
CA GLY A 138 7.81 0.31 -20.23
C GLY A 138 7.32 1.77 -20.18
N LYS A 139 6.74 2.25 -21.27
CA LYS A 139 6.14 3.58 -21.33
C LYS A 139 4.90 3.65 -20.45
N ALA A 140 4.77 4.78 -19.74
CA ALA A 140 3.59 5.10 -18.96
C ALA A 140 3.09 6.52 -19.26
N ASP A 141 1.78 6.71 -19.27
CA ASP A 141 1.12 7.99 -19.50
C ASP A 141 -0.26 7.99 -18.80
N VAL A 142 -0.66 9.14 -18.29
CA VAL A 142 -1.95 9.31 -17.61
C VAL A 142 -3.14 8.98 -18.53
N LYS A 143 -3.01 9.18 -19.85
CA LYS A 143 -4.07 8.89 -20.82
C LYS A 143 -4.36 7.39 -20.98
N TRP A 144 -3.46 6.52 -20.53
CA TRP A 144 -3.62 5.07 -20.59
C TRP A 144 -4.17 4.49 -19.29
N ILE A 145 -4.42 5.33 -18.28
CA ILE A 145 -4.99 4.89 -17.00
C ILE A 145 -6.47 4.53 -17.20
N ASP A 146 -6.81 3.31 -16.83
CA ASP A 146 -8.18 2.78 -16.78
C ASP A 146 -8.29 1.72 -15.67
N PRO A 147 -9.49 1.21 -15.34
CA PRO A 147 -9.65 0.23 -14.26
C PRO A 147 -8.81 -1.06 -14.42
N GLY A 148 -8.53 -1.49 -15.65
CA GLY A 148 -7.67 -2.64 -15.94
C GLY A 148 -6.20 -2.28 -16.11
N ASN A 149 -5.85 -0.99 -16.07
CA ASN A 149 -4.50 -0.47 -16.21
C ASN A 149 -4.25 0.71 -15.25
N PRO A 150 -4.25 0.46 -13.92
CA PRO A 150 -4.15 1.54 -12.94
C PRO A 150 -2.80 2.26 -12.94
N PHE A 151 -1.77 1.66 -13.55
CA PHE A 151 -0.44 2.26 -13.73
C PHE A 151 -0.36 3.15 -14.99
N GLY A 152 -1.29 3.01 -15.93
CA GLY A 152 -1.25 3.73 -17.19
C GLY A 152 -0.10 3.31 -18.08
N LEU A 153 0.18 2.01 -18.18
CA LEU A 153 1.22 1.44 -19.04
C LEU A 153 0.74 1.31 -20.49
N ASP A 154 1.62 1.50 -21.47
CA ASP A 154 1.30 1.22 -22.87
C ASP A 154 1.16 -0.29 -23.09
N ARG A 155 -0.06 -0.75 -23.36
CA ARG A 155 -0.36 -2.17 -23.62
C ARG A 155 0.40 -2.74 -24.80
N ASN A 156 0.88 -1.89 -25.72
CA ASN A 156 1.61 -2.31 -26.91
C ASN A 156 3.12 -2.20 -26.75
N ASP A 157 3.63 -1.66 -25.63
CA ASP A 157 5.07 -1.56 -25.41
C ASP A 157 5.63 -2.91 -24.94
N PRO A 158 6.54 -3.54 -25.72
CA PRO A 158 7.14 -4.82 -25.32
C PRO A 158 7.92 -4.73 -24.01
N ALA A 159 8.58 -3.58 -23.75
CA ALA A 159 9.35 -3.36 -22.52
C ALA A 159 8.46 -3.18 -21.28
N GLY A 160 7.15 -2.99 -21.47
CA GLY A 160 6.20 -2.89 -20.35
C GLY A 160 5.59 -4.22 -19.95
N GLN A 161 5.74 -5.28 -20.75
CA GLN A 161 4.97 -6.52 -20.55
C GLN A 161 5.47 -7.33 -19.34
N ASP A 162 6.78 -7.29 -19.09
CA ASP A 162 7.44 -7.95 -17.97
C ASP A 162 7.62 -7.03 -16.75
N ASP A 163 7.16 -5.78 -16.81
CA ASP A 163 7.12 -4.89 -15.65
C ASP A 163 6.36 -5.53 -14.50
N VAL A 164 6.98 -5.59 -13.33
CA VAL A 164 6.43 -6.22 -12.13
C VAL A 164 5.67 -5.19 -11.32
N LEU A 165 4.40 -5.48 -11.02
CA LEU A 165 3.45 -4.54 -10.43
C LEU A 165 3.16 -4.88 -8.97
N VAL A 166 3.27 -3.88 -8.10
CA VAL A 166 2.92 -3.98 -6.68
C VAL A 166 1.79 -3.00 -6.40
N MET A 167 0.58 -3.53 -6.23
CA MET A 167 -0.66 -2.75 -6.06
C MET A 167 -1.05 -2.57 -4.59
N ASN A 168 -0.08 -2.35 -3.71
CA ASN A 168 -0.31 -2.11 -2.30
C ASN A 168 0.66 -1.04 -1.77
N ASN A 169 0.44 -0.62 -0.53
CA ASN A 169 1.23 0.42 0.13
C ASN A 169 2.56 -0.10 0.73
N GLU A 170 3.07 -1.27 0.34
CA GLU A 170 4.35 -1.82 0.83
C GLU A 170 5.28 -2.16 -0.34
N VAL A 171 6.46 -1.55 -0.35
CA VAL A 171 7.54 -1.89 -1.28
C VAL A 171 8.66 -2.58 -0.53
N ARG A 172 9.34 -3.51 -1.18
CA ARG A 172 10.52 -4.17 -0.63
C ARG A 172 11.74 -3.90 -1.49
N LEU A 173 12.90 -3.79 -0.85
CA LEU A 173 14.17 -3.57 -1.52
C LEU A 173 15.27 -4.42 -0.87
N PRO A 174 16.22 -4.95 -1.66
CA PRO A 174 17.40 -5.60 -1.11
C PRO A 174 18.34 -4.58 -0.45
N ILE A 175 18.97 -4.97 0.65
CA ILE A 175 20.02 -4.17 1.31
C ILE A 175 21.26 -4.01 0.39
N ASP A 176 21.97 -2.90 0.56
CA ASP A 176 23.25 -2.59 -0.11
C ASP A 176 23.17 -2.53 -1.66
N ARG A 177 21.97 -2.31 -2.20
CA ARG A 177 21.74 -2.07 -3.63
C ARG A 177 21.27 -0.65 -3.88
N PRO A 178 21.94 0.13 -4.74
CA PRO A 178 21.47 1.45 -5.10
C PRO A 178 20.16 1.36 -5.89
N VAL A 179 19.23 2.25 -5.58
CA VAL A 179 17.91 2.32 -6.22
C VAL A 179 17.66 3.74 -6.70
N LYS A 180 17.28 3.87 -7.97
CA LYS A 180 16.77 5.11 -8.55
C LYS A 180 15.24 5.08 -8.46
N VAL A 181 14.69 5.93 -7.61
CA VAL A 181 13.26 6.05 -7.41
C VAL A 181 12.72 7.07 -8.39
N LEU A 182 11.95 6.62 -9.37
CA LEU A 182 11.16 7.44 -10.28
C LEU A 182 9.79 7.67 -9.67
N LEU A 183 9.25 8.87 -9.81
CA LEU A 183 8.08 9.30 -9.07
C LEU A 183 7.06 9.94 -10.00
N ARG A 184 5.83 9.41 -10.00
CA ARG A 184 4.73 9.92 -10.81
C ARG A 184 3.44 10.01 -10.00
N ALA A 185 2.71 11.11 -10.16
CA ALA A 185 1.39 11.28 -9.56
C ALA A 185 0.28 11.14 -10.62
N LYS A 186 -0.83 10.50 -10.24
CA LYS A 186 -2.01 10.32 -11.11
C LYS A 186 -2.97 11.50 -11.05
N ASP A 187 -3.00 12.23 -9.94
CA ASP A 187 -4.04 13.21 -9.63
C ASP A 187 -3.48 14.59 -9.21
N VAL A 188 -3.04 14.73 -7.96
CA VAL A 188 -2.56 15.98 -7.35
C VAL A 188 -1.09 15.87 -6.97
N LEU A 189 -0.53 16.93 -6.41
CA LEU A 189 0.81 16.89 -5.81
C LEU A 189 0.85 15.92 -4.63
N HIS A 190 1.91 15.14 -4.56
CA HIS A 190 2.30 14.32 -3.41
C HIS A 190 3.81 14.52 -3.17
N ASP A 191 4.35 13.98 -2.08
CA ASP A 191 5.81 13.86 -1.89
C ASP A 191 6.07 12.50 -1.28
N PHE A 192 6.96 11.72 -1.88
CA PHE A 192 7.32 10.41 -1.38
C PHE A 192 8.51 10.52 -0.42
N TYR A 193 8.23 10.34 0.87
CA TYR A 193 9.21 10.55 1.93
C TYR A 193 9.39 9.33 2.83
N ILE A 194 10.64 8.88 2.98
CA ILE A 194 11.05 7.95 4.05
C ILE A 194 12.06 8.65 4.96
N PRO A 195 11.69 9.05 6.18
CA PRO A 195 12.56 9.84 7.06
C PRO A 195 13.96 9.26 7.25
N GLN A 196 14.07 7.94 7.50
CA GLN A 196 15.34 7.26 7.74
C GLN A 196 16.24 7.19 6.50
N ILE A 197 15.68 7.38 5.31
CA ILE A 197 16.46 7.42 4.05
C ILE A 197 17.00 8.83 3.77
N ARG A 198 16.46 9.87 4.40
CA ARG A 198 16.84 11.29 4.22
C ARG A 198 16.62 11.86 2.82
N ALA A 199 15.92 11.11 1.96
CA ALA A 199 15.52 11.55 0.64
C ALA A 199 13.99 11.70 0.62
N LYS A 200 13.54 12.79 0.00
CA LYS A 200 12.15 13.07 -0.31
C LYS A 200 12.11 13.81 -1.63
N MET A 201 11.00 13.71 -2.35
CA MET A 201 10.83 14.46 -3.59
C MET A 201 9.36 14.56 -3.94
N ASP A 202 8.97 15.74 -4.38
CA ASP A 202 7.61 16.02 -4.84
C ASP A 202 7.29 15.22 -6.10
N MET A 203 6.09 14.67 -6.15
CA MET A 203 5.52 13.93 -7.26
C MET A 203 4.51 14.85 -7.94
N VAL A 204 4.88 15.35 -9.12
CA VAL A 204 4.08 16.34 -9.83
C VAL A 204 3.34 15.69 -11.00
N PRO A 205 2.00 15.79 -11.08
CA PRO A 205 1.25 15.26 -12.20
C PRO A 205 1.80 15.77 -13.55
N GLY A 206 2.05 14.84 -14.48
CA GLY A 206 2.63 15.15 -15.79
C GLY A 206 4.16 15.22 -15.85
N MET A 207 4.87 15.03 -14.73
CA MET A 207 6.32 14.91 -14.69
C MET A 207 6.76 13.63 -14.00
N VAL A 208 7.98 13.17 -14.32
CA VAL A 208 8.66 12.08 -13.60
C VAL A 208 9.82 12.71 -12.85
N SER A 209 9.63 12.96 -11.56
CA SER A 209 10.72 13.37 -10.66
C SER A 209 11.48 12.13 -10.19
N HIS A 210 12.66 12.34 -9.61
CA HIS A 210 13.43 11.21 -9.08
C HIS A 210 14.37 11.62 -7.94
N PHE A 211 14.73 10.64 -7.13
CA PHE A 211 15.90 10.67 -6.27
C PHE A 211 16.55 9.28 -6.27
N TRP A 212 17.66 9.13 -5.58
CA TRP A 212 18.30 7.83 -5.40
C TRP A 212 18.81 7.65 -3.99
N PHE A 213 18.97 6.39 -3.59
CA PHE A 213 19.62 6.01 -2.35
C PHE A 213 20.07 4.54 -2.40
N THR A 214 20.95 4.17 -1.49
CA THR A 214 21.30 2.77 -1.19
C THR A 214 20.81 2.45 0.21
N PRO A 215 19.90 1.48 0.42
CA PRO A 215 19.50 1.06 1.76
C PRO A 215 20.68 0.42 2.49
N THR A 216 20.96 0.84 3.72
CA THR A 216 22.12 0.36 4.52
C THR A 216 21.72 -0.33 5.82
N ARG A 217 20.41 -0.54 6.04
CA ARG A 217 19.87 -1.13 7.26
C ARG A 217 18.62 -1.94 6.96
N LEU A 218 18.63 -3.21 7.38
CA LEU A 218 17.45 -4.07 7.35
C LEU A 218 16.35 -3.52 8.25
N GLY A 219 15.09 -3.72 7.87
CA GLY A 219 13.94 -3.37 8.68
C GLY A 219 12.77 -2.83 7.88
N LYS A 220 11.72 -2.45 8.61
CA LYS A 220 10.50 -1.87 8.06
C LYS A 220 10.45 -0.38 8.41
N PHE A 221 10.42 0.46 7.40
CA PHE A 221 10.41 1.92 7.51
C PHE A 221 9.10 2.47 6.99
N GLU A 222 8.57 3.49 7.65
CA GLU A 222 7.33 4.12 7.22
C GLU A 222 7.57 5.07 6.04
N VAL A 223 6.69 4.96 5.03
CA VAL A 223 6.58 5.89 3.92
C VAL A 223 5.47 6.87 4.23
N LEU A 224 5.74 8.16 4.04
CA LEU A 224 4.83 9.26 4.30
C LEU A 224 4.58 10.06 3.03
N CYS A 225 3.37 10.62 2.90
CA CYS A 225 3.12 11.73 2.00
C CYS A 225 3.56 13.03 2.68
N ALA A 226 4.50 13.77 2.09
CA ALA A 226 5.04 15.01 2.67
C ALA A 226 4.61 16.30 1.92
N GLU A 227 3.59 16.21 1.08
CA GLU A 227 2.95 17.33 0.38
C GLU A 227 1.43 17.24 0.55
N TYR A 228 0.76 18.35 0.84
CA TYR A 228 -0.65 18.31 1.19
C TYR A 228 -1.52 17.89 -0.01
N CYS A 229 -2.03 16.66 0.04
CA CYS A 229 -2.78 16.03 -1.05
C CYS A 229 -4.27 15.84 -0.75
N GLY A 230 -4.86 16.64 0.14
CA GLY A 230 -6.29 16.62 0.48
C GLY A 230 -6.64 15.97 1.81
N VAL A 231 -7.94 15.67 2.03
CA VAL A 231 -8.48 15.32 3.36
C VAL A 231 -7.87 14.06 3.99
N GLY A 232 -7.48 13.07 3.18
CA GLY A 232 -6.81 11.85 3.63
C GLY A 232 -5.29 11.94 3.71
N HIS A 233 -4.69 13.12 3.51
CA HIS A 233 -3.22 13.32 3.46
C HIS A 233 -2.49 12.68 4.66
N PHE A 234 -2.99 12.88 5.88
CA PHE A 234 -2.37 12.33 7.09
C PHE A 234 -2.36 10.79 7.17
N ASN A 235 -3.23 10.14 6.38
CA ASN A 235 -3.42 8.70 6.34
C ASN A 235 -2.77 8.04 5.11
N MET A 236 -2.18 8.83 4.21
CA MET A 236 -1.45 8.34 3.03
C MET A 236 -0.08 7.77 3.43
N ARG A 237 -0.11 6.61 4.07
CA ARG A 237 1.04 5.92 4.64
C ARG A 237 1.33 4.65 3.88
N GLY A 238 2.60 4.25 3.89
CA GLY A 238 3.06 3.00 3.34
C GLY A 238 4.28 2.49 4.09
N HIS A 239 4.91 1.46 3.55
CA HIS A 239 6.10 0.86 4.13
C HIS A 239 7.14 0.54 3.08
N LEU A 240 8.41 0.79 3.43
CA LEU A 240 9.57 0.25 2.77
C LEU A 240 10.12 -0.87 3.67
N VAL A 241 10.20 -2.10 3.15
CA VAL A 241 10.88 -3.21 3.81
C VAL A 241 12.24 -3.41 3.16
N VAL A 242 13.31 -3.21 3.92
CA VAL A 242 14.67 -3.53 3.50
C VAL A 242 15.01 -4.91 4.02
N GLU A 243 15.30 -5.83 3.11
CA GLU A 243 15.52 -7.24 3.40
C GLU A 243 16.74 -7.80 2.68
N GLU A 244 17.10 -9.05 3.01
CA GLU A 244 18.16 -9.78 2.33
C GLU A 244 17.75 -10.13 0.90
N GLN A 245 18.73 -10.21 -0.02
CA GLN A 245 18.49 -10.46 -1.44
C GLN A 245 17.59 -11.68 -1.68
N GLY A 246 17.83 -12.81 -0.99
CA GLY A 246 17.03 -14.02 -1.19
C GLY A 246 15.57 -13.89 -0.75
N ALA A 247 15.27 -13.07 0.26
CA ALA A 247 13.90 -12.80 0.69
C ALA A 247 13.20 -11.87 -0.32
N PHE A 248 13.92 -10.85 -0.79
CA PHE A 248 13.44 -9.98 -1.86
C PHE A 248 13.14 -10.77 -3.14
N ASP A 249 14.03 -11.66 -3.57
CA ASP A 249 13.84 -12.46 -4.79
C ASP A 249 12.57 -13.34 -4.71
N GLN A 250 12.31 -13.94 -3.54
CA GLN A 250 11.09 -14.72 -3.30
C GLN A 250 9.83 -13.86 -3.36
N TRP A 251 9.84 -12.70 -2.71
CA TRP A 251 8.72 -11.76 -2.73
C TRP A 251 8.50 -11.18 -4.13
N PHE A 252 9.57 -10.85 -4.83
CA PHE A 252 9.55 -10.27 -6.17
C PHE A 252 8.95 -11.26 -7.18
N ALA A 253 9.37 -12.53 -7.11
CA ALA A 253 8.84 -13.59 -7.97
C ALA A 253 7.35 -13.90 -7.73
N SER A 254 6.78 -13.51 -6.58
CA SER A 254 5.35 -13.68 -6.30
C SER A 254 4.48 -12.53 -6.80
N GLN A 255 5.08 -11.45 -7.31
CA GLN A 255 4.33 -10.30 -7.82
C GLN A 255 3.93 -10.53 -9.29
N PRO A 256 2.75 -10.06 -9.72
CA PRO A 256 2.31 -10.20 -11.10
C PRO A 256 3.08 -9.26 -12.03
N THR A 257 3.32 -9.72 -13.26
CA THR A 257 3.75 -8.84 -14.36
C THR A 257 2.55 -8.12 -14.98
N PHE A 258 2.80 -7.02 -15.68
CA PHE A 258 1.74 -6.29 -16.39
C PHE A 258 0.96 -7.19 -17.35
N ALA A 259 1.64 -8.02 -18.15
CA ALA A 259 0.98 -8.96 -19.05
C ALA A 259 0.03 -9.93 -18.31
N GLN A 260 0.44 -10.43 -17.14
CA GLN A 260 -0.42 -11.30 -16.31
C GLN A 260 -1.65 -10.56 -15.77
N THR A 261 -1.51 -9.27 -15.44
CA THR A 261 -2.67 -8.46 -15.02
C THR A 261 -3.67 -8.25 -16.15
N LEU A 262 -3.21 -8.13 -17.40
CA LEU A 262 -4.09 -7.99 -18.56
C LEU A 262 -4.89 -9.27 -18.86
N THR A 263 -4.29 -10.45 -18.66
CA THR A 263 -4.97 -11.75 -18.88
C THR A 263 -6.02 -12.05 -17.80
N ASN A 264 -5.81 -11.56 -16.57
CA ASN A 264 -6.74 -11.77 -15.46
C ASN A 264 -8.01 -10.90 -15.54
N VAL A 265 -8.03 -9.87 -16.40
CA VAL A 265 -9.21 -9.02 -16.64
C VAL A 265 -10.17 -9.63 -17.68
N ALA A 266 -9.74 -10.67 -18.42
CA ALA A 266 -10.48 -11.18 -19.58
C ALA A 266 -11.67 -12.11 -19.27
N THR A 267 -12.02 -12.38 -18.01
CA THR A 267 -13.34 -12.97 -17.66
C THR A 267 -13.69 -12.62 -16.22
N PRO A 268 -14.64 -11.69 -15.96
CA PRO A 268 -15.07 -11.43 -14.61
C PRO A 268 -15.84 -12.64 -14.08
N SER A 269 -15.24 -13.41 -13.17
CA SER A 269 -16.01 -14.28 -12.28
C SER A 269 -16.93 -13.40 -11.41
N GLN A 270 -18.08 -13.90 -10.94
CA GLN A 270 -18.94 -13.12 -10.02
C GLN A 270 -18.16 -12.62 -8.79
N ASP A 271 -17.14 -13.37 -8.35
CA ASP A 271 -16.21 -12.98 -7.29
C ASP A 271 -15.37 -11.74 -7.65
N SER A 272 -14.94 -11.60 -8.90
CA SER A 272 -14.21 -10.40 -9.36
C SER A 272 -15.08 -9.14 -9.39
N LEU A 273 -16.39 -9.30 -9.64
CA LEU A 273 -17.34 -8.19 -9.66
C LEU A 273 -17.62 -7.68 -8.24
N LEU A 274 -17.77 -8.60 -7.28
CA LEU A 274 -17.94 -8.27 -5.86
C LEU A 274 -16.69 -7.62 -5.25
N GLU A 275 -15.51 -8.13 -5.57
CA GLU A 275 -14.24 -7.54 -5.13
C GLU A 275 -14.05 -6.14 -5.71
N LYS A 276 -14.30 -5.98 -7.02
CA LYS A 276 -14.27 -4.69 -7.69
C LYS A 276 -15.25 -3.70 -7.04
N GLY A 277 -16.46 -4.15 -6.72
CA GLY A 277 -17.45 -3.34 -6.00
C GLY A 277 -16.98 -2.89 -4.62
N ARG A 278 -16.35 -3.78 -3.85
CA ARG A 278 -15.79 -3.47 -2.53
C ARG A 278 -14.67 -2.43 -2.63
N GLN A 279 -13.75 -2.60 -3.57
CA GLN A 279 -12.65 -1.66 -3.81
C GLN A 279 -13.16 -0.28 -4.24
N LEU A 280 -14.16 -0.23 -5.13
CA LEU A 280 -14.79 1.02 -5.56
C LEU A 280 -15.43 1.76 -4.37
N VAL A 281 -16.19 1.05 -3.54
CA VAL A 281 -16.80 1.59 -2.31
C VAL A 281 -15.77 2.15 -1.32
N GLU A 282 -14.61 1.52 -1.20
CA GLU A 282 -13.53 1.95 -0.31
C GLU A 282 -12.77 3.15 -0.87
N SER A 283 -12.33 3.06 -2.13
CA SER A 283 -11.58 4.12 -2.83
C SER A 283 -12.37 5.41 -3.03
N HIS A 284 -13.69 5.32 -3.22
CA HIS A 284 -14.56 6.49 -3.43
C HIS A 284 -15.16 7.03 -2.12
N GLY A 285 -14.70 6.52 -0.97
CA GLY A 285 -15.04 7.04 0.35
C GLY A 285 -16.47 6.76 0.79
N CYS A 286 -17.20 5.87 0.12
CA CYS A 286 -18.62 5.61 0.42
C CYS A 286 -18.83 5.14 1.86
N ARG A 287 -17.84 4.43 2.43
CA ARG A 287 -17.85 3.93 3.83
C ARG A 287 -17.79 5.03 4.89
N ALA A 288 -17.44 6.26 4.53
CA ALA A 288 -17.46 7.39 5.47
C ALA A 288 -18.91 7.77 5.86
N CYS A 289 -19.87 7.51 4.98
CA CYS A 289 -21.28 7.88 5.17
C CYS A 289 -22.21 6.66 5.28
N HIS A 290 -21.84 5.51 4.70
CA HIS A 290 -22.67 4.30 4.69
C HIS A 290 -22.01 3.16 5.49
N SER A 291 -22.80 2.52 6.34
CA SER A 291 -22.38 1.34 7.10
C SER A 291 -22.69 0.05 6.33
N GLN A 292 -21.86 -0.98 6.55
CA GLN A 292 -22.08 -2.31 5.99
C GLN A 292 -22.86 -3.24 6.93
N ASP A 293 -22.91 -2.90 8.22
CA ASP A 293 -23.60 -3.68 9.26
C ASP A 293 -25.06 -3.23 9.47
N GLY A 294 -25.50 -2.19 8.76
CA GLY A 294 -26.85 -1.65 8.83
C GLY A 294 -27.02 -0.51 9.84
N SER A 295 -25.98 -0.11 10.59
CA SER A 295 -26.06 1.01 11.51
C SER A 295 -26.33 2.33 10.77
N THR A 296 -27.18 3.20 11.29
CA THR A 296 -27.40 4.53 10.71
C THR A 296 -26.17 5.44 10.89
N SER A 297 -25.81 6.17 9.83
CA SER A 297 -24.78 7.21 9.84
C SER A 297 -25.32 8.45 9.09
N LEU A 298 -24.47 9.16 8.33
CA LEU A 298 -24.90 10.25 7.44
C LEU A 298 -25.74 9.76 6.26
N GLY A 299 -25.61 8.49 5.87
CA GLY A 299 -26.46 7.81 4.89
C GLY A 299 -27.06 6.50 5.45
N PRO A 300 -27.98 5.88 4.70
CA PRO A 300 -28.57 4.59 5.06
C PRO A 300 -27.52 3.47 5.09
N GLY A 301 -27.65 2.55 6.05
CA GLY A 301 -26.84 1.33 6.10
C GLY A 301 -27.26 0.32 5.05
N TRP A 302 -26.31 -0.49 4.57
CA TRP A 302 -26.54 -1.39 3.42
C TRP A 302 -26.93 -2.82 3.80
N LYS A 303 -26.78 -3.23 5.06
CA LYS A 303 -27.20 -4.56 5.50
C LYS A 303 -28.71 -4.72 5.33
N ASP A 304 -29.11 -5.75 4.58
CA ASP A 304 -30.52 -6.04 4.25
C ASP A 304 -31.28 -4.84 3.65
N LEU A 305 -30.56 -3.93 2.98
CA LEU A 305 -31.16 -2.79 2.28
C LEU A 305 -31.79 -3.23 0.95
N TYR A 306 -31.13 -4.11 0.20
CA TYR A 306 -31.63 -4.56 -1.09
C TYR A 306 -32.87 -5.45 -0.92
N GLY A 307 -33.93 -5.13 -1.67
CA GLY A 307 -35.25 -5.77 -1.58
C GLY A 307 -36.16 -5.23 -0.47
N ARG A 308 -35.67 -4.30 0.36
CA ARG A 308 -36.45 -3.64 1.42
C ARG A 308 -37.28 -2.48 0.86
N SER A 309 -38.44 -2.24 1.46
CA SER A 309 -39.25 -1.05 1.17
C SER A 309 -38.87 0.11 2.09
N GLU A 310 -38.41 1.20 1.49
CA GLU A 310 -38.06 2.44 2.18
C GLU A 310 -39.12 3.52 1.97
N GLN A 311 -39.28 4.40 2.96
CA GLN A 311 -40.13 5.58 2.87
C GLN A 311 -39.28 6.78 2.46
N LEU A 312 -39.74 7.52 1.45
CA LEU A 312 -39.07 8.72 0.95
C LEU A 312 -39.51 9.96 1.75
N ALA A 313 -38.71 11.02 1.67
CA ALA A 313 -38.96 12.28 2.35
C ALA A 313 -40.27 12.97 1.91
N ASP A 314 -40.79 12.66 0.71
CA ASP A 314 -42.07 13.14 0.19
C ASP A 314 -43.29 12.31 0.67
N GLY A 315 -43.05 11.30 1.51
CA GLY A 315 -44.08 10.43 2.08
C GLY A 315 -44.44 9.21 1.22
N THR A 316 -43.90 9.10 0.00
CA THR A 316 -44.06 7.92 -0.86
C THR A 316 -43.17 6.77 -0.39
N ARG A 317 -43.39 5.55 -0.92
CA ARG A 317 -42.56 4.38 -0.64
C ARG A 317 -41.92 3.88 -1.92
N VAL A 318 -40.67 3.42 -1.81
CA VAL A 318 -39.92 2.80 -2.90
C VAL A 318 -39.46 1.41 -2.49
N GLN A 319 -39.39 0.48 -3.45
CA GLN A 319 -38.66 -0.77 -3.27
C GLN A 319 -37.20 -0.54 -3.66
N VAL A 320 -36.28 -0.95 -2.79
CA VAL A 320 -34.85 -0.81 -3.06
C VAL A 320 -34.42 -1.95 -4.00
N ASP A 321 -34.57 -1.71 -5.30
CA ASP A 321 -34.10 -2.58 -6.37
C ASP A 321 -32.83 -2.01 -7.04
N GLU A 322 -32.30 -2.71 -8.06
CA GLU A 322 -31.09 -2.26 -8.75
C GLU A 322 -31.26 -0.90 -9.41
N ALA A 323 -32.44 -0.60 -9.96
CA ALA A 323 -32.71 0.67 -10.61
C ALA A 323 -32.66 1.82 -9.60
N TYR A 324 -33.27 1.62 -8.42
CA TYR A 324 -33.22 2.59 -7.33
C TYR A 324 -31.80 2.81 -6.80
N LEU A 325 -31.01 1.74 -6.62
CA LEU A 325 -29.61 1.86 -6.18
C LEU A 325 -28.77 2.63 -7.20
N LYS A 326 -28.93 2.34 -8.49
CA LYS A 326 -28.22 3.04 -9.58
C LYS A 326 -28.59 4.52 -9.61
N GLU A 327 -29.88 4.85 -9.55
CA GLU A 327 -30.35 6.23 -9.52
C GLU A 327 -29.87 6.95 -8.25
N SER A 328 -29.89 6.31 -7.09
CA SER A 328 -29.41 6.92 -5.84
C SER A 328 -27.90 7.23 -5.85
N ILE A 329 -27.11 6.52 -6.66
CA ILE A 329 -25.67 6.76 -6.81
C ILE A 329 -25.39 7.87 -7.84
N LEU A 330 -26.12 7.88 -8.95
CA LEU A 330 -25.95 8.84 -10.05
C LEU A 330 -26.66 10.19 -9.78
N GLU A 331 -27.81 10.14 -9.11
CA GLU A 331 -28.72 11.26 -8.84
C GLU A 331 -29.23 11.23 -7.37
N PRO A 332 -28.34 11.35 -6.37
CA PRO A 332 -28.66 11.11 -4.95
C PRO A 332 -29.73 12.03 -4.34
N GLN A 333 -30.07 13.13 -5.00
CA GLN A 333 -31.10 14.07 -4.56
C GLN A 333 -32.49 13.81 -5.17
N ALA A 334 -32.61 12.88 -6.13
CA ALA A 334 -33.86 12.62 -6.82
C ALA A 334 -34.91 11.97 -5.90
N ARG A 335 -34.51 10.96 -5.12
CA ARG A 335 -35.39 10.20 -4.22
C ARG A 335 -34.74 9.93 -2.87
N LEU A 336 -34.80 10.93 -2.00
CA LEU A 336 -34.20 10.91 -0.66
C LEU A 336 -35.00 10.05 0.33
N VAL A 337 -34.34 9.10 1.00
CA VAL A 337 -34.93 8.31 2.09
C VAL A 337 -35.22 9.20 3.29
N GLN A 338 -36.39 9.01 3.91
CA GLN A 338 -36.82 9.77 5.07
C GLN A 338 -35.81 9.64 6.23
N GLY A 339 -35.45 10.78 6.83
CA GLY A 339 -34.56 10.83 7.99
C GLY A 339 -33.08 11.03 7.68
N PHE A 340 -32.69 11.11 6.40
CA PHE A 340 -31.31 11.41 5.99
C PHE A 340 -31.20 12.80 5.35
N PRO A 341 -30.12 13.56 5.61
CA PRO A 341 -29.89 14.84 4.96
C PRO A 341 -29.38 14.64 3.51
N PRO A 342 -29.65 15.58 2.58
CA PRO A 342 -29.22 15.48 1.18
C PRO A 342 -27.73 15.82 1.00
N VAL A 343 -26.85 15.05 1.63
CA VAL A 343 -25.39 15.28 1.66
C VAL A 343 -24.59 14.36 0.75
N MET A 344 -25.22 13.33 0.18
CA MET A 344 -24.57 12.41 -0.75
C MET A 344 -24.27 13.13 -2.08
N VAL A 345 -23.01 13.05 -2.52
CA VAL A 345 -22.57 13.60 -3.81
C VAL A 345 -22.90 12.63 -4.94
N ALA A 346 -23.14 13.17 -6.14
CA ALA A 346 -23.36 12.35 -7.33
C ALA A 346 -22.04 11.72 -7.77
N TYR A 347 -22.05 10.41 -8.04
CA TYR A 347 -20.89 9.68 -8.55
C TYR A 347 -21.05 9.41 -10.04
N THR A 348 -20.00 9.67 -10.83
CA THR A 348 -19.97 9.40 -12.27
C THR A 348 -19.25 8.07 -12.55
N PHE A 349 -19.92 6.96 -12.27
CA PHE A 349 -19.39 5.62 -12.56
C PHE A 349 -19.65 5.19 -14.00
N THR A 350 -18.76 4.35 -14.54
CA THR A 350 -19.04 3.58 -15.76
C THR A 350 -20.14 2.55 -15.49
N GLN A 351 -20.78 2.02 -16.53
CA GLN A 351 -21.83 0.98 -16.35
C GLN A 351 -21.30 -0.24 -15.59
N ASP A 352 -20.06 -0.65 -15.85
CA ASP A 352 -19.43 -1.81 -15.22
C ASP A 352 -19.06 -1.54 -13.75
N ASP A 353 -18.59 -0.33 -13.43
CA ASP A 353 -18.26 0.06 -12.05
C ASP A 353 -19.53 0.20 -11.22
N LEU A 354 -20.56 0.80 -11.81
CA LEU A 354 -21.86 0.93 -11.18
C LEU A 354 -22.49 -0.45 -10.92
N ALA A 355 -22.39 -1.37 -11.88
CA ALA A 355 -22.80 -2.76 -11.70
C ALA A 355 -22.03 -3.45 -10.56
N ALA A 356 -20.73 -3.21 -10.44
CA ALA A 356 -19.90 -3.79 -9.39
C ALA A 356 -20.27 -3.26 -7.99
N VAL A 357 -20.48 -1.94 -7.85
CA VAL A 357 -20.93 -1.33 -6.59
C VAL A 357 -22.30 -1.86 -6.18
N VAL A 358 -23.24 -1.96 -7.13
CA VAL A 358 -24.58 -2.52 -6.88
C VAL A 358 -24.49 -3.99 -6.48
N ALA A 359 -23.66 -4.79 -7.15
CA ALA A 359 -23.44 -6.19 -6.80
C ALA A 359 -22.91 -6.34 -5.36
N PHE A 360 -21.98 -5.49 -4.95
CA PHE A 360 -21.49 -5.45 -3.57
C PHE A 360 -22.61 -5.12 -2.57
N ILE A 361 -23.42 -4.08 -2.82
CA ILE A 361 -24.55 -3.73 -1.94
C ILE A 361 -25.57 -4.88 -1.86
N LYS A 362 -25.88 -5.53 -2.98
CA LYS A 362 -26.78 -6.71 -3.02
C LYS A 362 -26.27 -7.85 -2.14
N SER A 363 -24.96 -8.10 -2.13
CA SER A 363 -24.35 -9.19 -1.35
C SER A 363 -24.55 -9.05 0.16
N LEU A 364 -24.80 -7.82 0.64
CA LEU A 364 -25.04 -7.51 2.05
C LEU A 364 -26.50 -7.77 2.47
N SER A 365 -27.36 -8.28 1.57
CA SER A 365 -28.79 -8.50 1.83
C SER A 365 -29.20 -9.96 1.58
N ALA A 366 -30.03 -10.52 2.46
CA ALA A 366 -30.55 -11.88 2.31
C ALA A 366 -31.36 -12.10 1.01
N ALA A 367 -31.98 -11.04 0.47
CA ALA A 367 -32.65 -11.07 -0.83
C ALA A 367 -31.66 -11.22 -2.00
N GLY A 368 -30.47 -10.63 -1.91
CA GLY A 368 -29.40 -10.79 -2.91
C GLY A 368 -28.78 -12.19 -2.88
N GLN A 369 -28.72 -12.81 -1.70
CA GLN A 369 -28.23 -14.18 -1.52
C GLN A 369 -29.21 -15.26 -2.04
N LYS A 370 -30.51 -14.95 -2.13
CA LYS A 370 -31.54 -15.87 -2.66
C LYS A 370 -31.65 -15.86 -4.19
N GLU A 371 -31.15 -14.84 -4.86
CA GLU A 371 -31.07 -14.78 -6.33
C GLU A 371 -29.87 -15.60 -6.88
N GLN A 372 -28.95 -16.06 -6.02
CA GLN A 372 -27.84 -16.97 -6.35
C GLN A 372 -28.26 -18.43 -6.09
N GLY A 373 -28.11 -19.30 -7.09
CA GLY A 373 -28.69 -20.65 -7.11
C GLY A 373 -27.92 -21.71 -6.31
N PRO A 374 -28.43 -22.95 -6.17
CA PRO A 374 -27.79 -24.03 -5.38
C PRO A 374 -26.40 -24.45 -5.89
N ALA A 375 -26.12 -24.25 -7.18
CA ALA A 375 -24.79 -24.46 -7.75
C ALA A 375 -23.78 -23.41 -7.25
N ASP A 376 -24.25 -22.20 -6.92
CA ASP A 376 -23.41 -21.11 -6.44
C ASP A 376 -22.95 -21.35 -4.99
N ALA A 377 -23.79 -21.95 -4.14
CA ALA A 377 -23.41 -22.29 -2.76
C ALA A 377 -22.30 -23.34 -2.66
N GLN A 378 -22.28 -24.33 -3.57
CA GLN A 378 -21.21 -25.33 -3.64
C GLN A 378 -19.92 -24.73 -4.21
N ASN A 379 -20.02 -23.83 -5.19
CA ASN A 379 -18.89 -23.08 -5.72
C ASN A 379 -18.32 -22.11 -4.68
N GLU A 380 -19.17 -21.46 -3.89
CA GLU A 380 -18.77 -20.55 -2.81
C GLU A 380 -18.05 -21.32 -1.69
N LEU A 381 -18.55 -22.48 -1.29
CA LEU A 381 -17.89 -23.33 -0.30
C LEU A 381 -16.54 -23.85 -0.80
N ALA A 382 -16.45 -24.20 -2.09
CA ALA A 382 -15.18 -24.57 -2.73
C ALA A 382 -14.21 -23.38 -2.84
N ALA A 383 -14.69 -22.16 -3.11
CA ALA A 383 -13.87 -20.95 -3.14
C ALA A 383 -13.38 -20.54 -1.74
N GLN A 384 -14.22 -20.72 -0.71
CA GLN A 384 -13.80 -20.59 0.69
C GLN A 384 -12.72 -21.63 1.03
N GLY A 385 -12.88 -22.86 0.58
CA GLY A 385 -11.88 -23.91 0.72
C GLY A 385 -10.56 -23.60 0.02
N GLN A 386 -10.61 -22.95 -1.15
CA GLN A 386 -9.41 -22.50 -1.86
C GLN A 386 -8.63 -21.46 -1.06
N ARG A 387 -9.31 -20.41 -0.58
CA ARG A 387 -8.68 -19.36 0.25
C ARG A 387 -8.10 -19.93 1.54
N LEU A 388 -8.76 -20.93 2.11
CA LEU A 388 -8.27 -21.63 3.30
C LEU A 388 -7.05 -22.52 2.96
N ALA A 389 -7.03 -23.18 1.80
CA ALA A 389 -5.88 -23.95 1.35
C ALA A 389 -4.66 -23.05 1.10
N GLU A 390 -4.88 -21.83 0.59
CA GLU A 390 -3.84 -20.82 0.42
C GLU A 390 -3.32 -20.30 1.77
N SER A 391 -4.23 -19.96 2.71
CA SER A 391 -3.84 -19.41 4.02
C SER A 391 -3.16 -20.43 4.94
N LEU A 392 -3.55 -21.71 4.86
CA LEU A 392 -2.91 -22.80 5.60
C LEU A 392 -1.63 -23.33 4.91
N GLY A 393 -1.28 -22.78 3.74
CA GLY A 393 -0.10 -23.18 2.98
C GLY A 393 -0.21 -24.57 2.34
N CYS A 394 -1.41 -25.14 2.24
CA CYS A 394 -1.64 -26.47 1.66
C CYS A 394 -1.14 -26.55 0.20
N LEU A 395 -1.32 -25.46 -0.56
CA LEU A 395 -0.93 -25.40 -1.97
C LEU A 395 0.59 -25.33 -2.21
N ALA A 396 1.40 -25.11 -1.17
CA ALA A 396 2.86 -25.22 -1.28
C ALA A 396 3.32 -26.68 -1.39
N CYS A 397 2.50 -27.63 -0.93
CA CYS A 397 2.81 -29.06 -0.95
C CYS A 397 1.91 -29.86 -1.90
N HIS A 398 0.64 -29.46 -2.04
CA HIS A 398 -0.35 -30.11 -2.88
C HIS A 398 -0.67 -29.29 -4.11
N SER A 399 -0.36 -29.85 -5.29
CA SER A 399 -0.75 -29.25 -6.56
C SER A 399 -2.23 -29.49 -6.86
N VAL A 400 -2.81 -28.65 -7.71
CA VAL A 400 -4.21 -28.77 -8.18
C VAL A 400 -4.30 -29.02 -9.69
N ASP A 401 -3.15 -29.13 -10.35
CA ASP A 401 -2.97 -29.25 -11.80
C ASP A 401 -2.35 -30.60 -12.23
N GLY A 402 -2.19 -31.53 -11.28
CA GLY A 402 -1.65 -32.86 -11.56
C GLY A 402 -0.14 -32.97 -11.44
N SER A 403 0.59 -31.87 -11.27
CA SER A 403 2.05 -31.89 -11.10
C SER A 403 2.47 -32.63 -9.83
N GLN A 404 3.64 -33.28 -9.84
CA GLN A 404 4.16 -33.96 -8.65
C GLN A 404 4.70 -32.94 -7.65
N GLY A 405 4.09 -32.90 -6.46
CA GLY A 405 4.51 -32.06 -5.34
C GLY A 405 5.06 -32.87 -4.16
N ILE A 406 5.26 -32.18 -3.03
CA ILE A 406 5.65 -32.79 -1.74
C ILE A 406 4.53 -33.72 -1.23
N GLY A 407 3.26 -33.38 -1.53
CA GLY A 407 2.10 -34.22 -1.30
C GLY A 407 1.40 -34.61 -2.61
N PRO A 408 0.40 -35.51 -2.55
CA PRO A 408 -0.40 -35.89 -3.72
C PRO A 408 -1.16 -34.71 -4.31
N SER A 409 -1.19 -34.62 -5.65
CA SER A 409 -2.05 -33.67 -6.36
C SER A 409 -3.51 -33.90 -6.01
N TRP A 410 -4.27 -32.81 -5.88
CA TRP A 410 -5.72 -32.85 -5.69
C TRP A 410 -6.50 -33.00 -7.00
N GLN A 411 -5.85 -32.82 -8.15
CA GLN A 411 -6.50 -33.04 -9.45
C GLN A 411 -6.89 -34.51 -9.59
N GLY A 412 -8.19 -34.77 -9.73
CA GLY A 412 -8.72 -36.14 -9.87
C GLY A 412 -8.46 -37.06 -8.68
N LEU A 413 -8.11 -36.51 -7.50
CA LEU A 413 -7.76 -37.31 -6.33
C LEU A 413 -9.02 -37.87 -5.65
N TYR A 414 -10.04 -37.05 -5.47
CA TYR A 414 -11.27 -37.43 -4.80
C TYR A 414 -12.01 -38.51 -5.61
N GLY A 415 -12.40 -39.59 -4.93
CA GLY A 415 -13.06 -40.75 -5.53
C GLY A 415 -12.12 -41.81 -6.14
N LYS A 416 -10.82 -41.51 -6.28
CA LYS A 416 -9.80 -42.43 -6.81
C LYS A 416 -9.32 -43.42 -5.74
N THR A 417 -9.00 -44.65 -6.15
CA THR A 417 -8.34 -45.63 -5.27
C THR A 417 -6.83 -45.38 -5.27
N GLN A 418 -6.26 -45.18 -4.09
CA GLN A 418 -4.82 -45.01 -3.87
C GLN A 418 -4.24 -46.21 -3.10
N THR A 419 -2.98 -46.54 -3.39
CA THR A 419 -2.22 -47.52 -2.60
C THR A 419 -1.46 -46.79 -1.50
N LEU A 420 -1.56 -47.26 -0.26
CA LEU A 420 -0.86 -46.68 0.89
C LEU A 420 0.56 -47.25 1.01
N ALA A 421 1.40 -46.59 1.83
CA ALA A 421 2.78 -46.99 2.06
C ALA A 421 2.94 -48.40 2.64
N ASP A 422 1.93 -48.91 3.36
CA ASP A 422 1.86 -50.27 3.91
C ASP A 422 1.40 -51.34 2.88
N GLY A 423 1.08 -50.93 1.66
CA GLY A 423 0.63 -51.81 0.57
C GLY A 423 -0.89 -52.04 0.54
N SER A 424 -1.65 -51.52 1.49
CA SER A 424 -3.12 -51.55 1.45
C SER A 424 -3.68 -50.57 0.41
N GLN A 425 -4.94 -50.74 0.01
CA GLN A 425 -5.63 -49.83 -0.91
C GLN A 425 -6.78 -49.12 -0.20
N ILE A 426 -6.92 -47.82 -0.45
CA ILE A 426 -8.00 -47.00 0.09
C ILE A 426 -8.65 -46.17 -1.01
N LYS A 427 -9.97 -46.02 -0.96
CA LYS A 427 -10.69 -45.06 -1.80
C LYS A 427 -10.63 -43.70 -1.14
N VAL A 428 -10.18 -42.67 -1.85
CA VAL A 428 -10.13 -41.30 -1.34
C VAL A 428 -11.57 -40.77 -1.26
N ASP A 429 -12.18 -40.84 -0.09
CA ASP A 429 -13.48 -40.25 0.22
C ASP A 429 -13.34 -39.09 1.23
N GLU A 430 -14.46 -38.50 1.64
CA GLU A 430 -14.42 -37.40 2.63
C GLU A 430 -13.79 -37.82 3.95
N GLY A 431 -14.04 -39.05 4.40
CA GLY A 431 -13.51 -39.56 5.66
C GLY A 431 -11.98 -39.60 5.62
N TYR A 432 -11.44 -40.20 4.55
CA TYR A 432 -10.00 -40.23 4.33
C TYR A 432 -9.37 -38.83 4.25
N LEU A 433 -10.02 -37.86 3.59
CA LEU A 433 -9.51 -36.49 3.52
C LEU A 433 -9.54 -35.78 4.88
N LYS A 434 -10.62 -35.96 5.67
CA LYS A 434 -10.72 -35.42 7.04
C LYS A 434 -9.60 -35.98 7.93
N ASP A 435 -9.38 -37.28 7.85
CA ASP A 435 -8.36 -37.97 8.62
C ASP A 435 -6.95 -37.57 8.16
N SER A 436 -6.73 -37.37 6.86
CA SER A 436 -5.43 -36.92 6.32
C SER A 436 -5.06 -35.51 6.77
N VAL A 437 -6.02 -34.62 7.02
CA VAL A 437 -5.75 -33.27 7.53
C VAL A 437 -5.53 -33.27 9.05
N ARG A 438 -6.33 -34.03 9.79
CA ARG A 438 -6.26 -34.10 11.27
C ARG A 438 -5.15 -35.01 11.78
N GLN A 439 -4.83 -36.06 11.05
CA GLN A 439 -3.87 -37.12 11.39
C GLN A 439 -3.02 -37.51 10.16
N PRO A 440 -2.23 -36.58 9.60
CA PRO A 440 -1.51 -36.77 8.33
C PRO A 440 -0.56 -37.95 8.27
N GLY A 441 -0.10 -38.47 9.41
CA GLY A 441 0.77 -39.63 9.49
C GLY A 441 0.05 -40.99 9.54
N ALA A 442 -1.29 -41.02 9.63
CA ALA A 442 -2.05 -42.25 9.85
C ALA A 442 -2.17 -43.14 8.60
N ALA A 443 -2.36 -42.52 7.43
CA ALA A 443 -2.55 -43.22 6.16
C ALA A 443 -1.89 -42.45 5.01
N ILE A 444 -0.65 -42.79 4.67
CA ILE A 444 0.17 -42.07 3.69
C ILE A 444 0.13 -42.78 2.35
N VAL A 445 -0.18 -42.06 1.27
CA VAL A 445 -0.14 -42.57 -0.10
C VAL A 445 1.28 -43.01 -0.46
N LYS A 446 1.42 -44.20 -1.05
CA LYS A 446 2.70 -44.77 -1.48
C LYS A 446 3.46 -43.80 -2.38
N GLY A 447 4.71 -43.52 -2.03
CA GLY A 447 5.59 -42.60 -2.76
C GLY A 447 5.72 -41.21 -2.11
N TYR A 448 4.95 -40.91 -1.06
CA TYR A 448 5.05 -39.65 -0.31
C TYR A 448 5.62 -39.87 1.09
N ALA A 449 6.34 -38.87 1.61
CA ALA A 449 6.91 -38.89 2.95
C ALA A 449 5.93 -38.34 4.00
N ALA A 450 6.10 -38.76 5.26
CA ALA A 450 5.31 -38.30 6.40
C ALA A 450 5.69 -36.87 6.85
N VAL A 451 5.57 -35.88 5.97
CA VAL A 451 6.04 -34.51 6.19
C VAL A 451 4.91 -33.49 6.32
N MET A 452 3.66 -33.89 6.11
CA MET A 452 2.51 -33.01 6.25
C MET A 452 2.30 -32.63 7.73
N PRO A 453 2.27 -31.33 8.08
CA PRO A 453 2.07 -30.89 9.45
C PRO A 453 0.66 -31.23 9.92
N THR A 454 0.49 -31.51 11.22
CA THR A 454 -0.83 -31.70 11.82
C THR A 454 -1.58 -30.36 11.82
N LEU A 455 -2.70 -30.29 11.09
CA LEU A 455 -3.54 -29.10 11.02
C LEU A 455 -4.81 -29.33 11.86
N THR A 456 -5.26 -28.30 12.57
CA THR A 456 -6.47 -28.35 13.41
C THR A 456 -7.54 -27.35 12.96
N PRO A 457 -8.02 -27.39 11.70
CA PRO A 457 -9.14 -26.57 11.26
C PRO A 457 -10.43 -27.00 11.97
N ASN A 458 -11.32 -26.05 12.21
CA ASN A 458 -12.66 -26.36 12.72
C ASN A 458 -13.51 -27.09 11.67
N ASP A 459 -14.66 -27.65 12.06
CA ASP A 459 -15.46 -28.48 11.16
C ASP A 459 -15.91 -27.74 9.88
N LYS A 460 -16.23 -26.44 9.98
CA LYS A 460 -16.64 -25.63 8.81
C LYS A 460 -15.48 -25.39 7.85
N GLU A 461 -14.30 -25.09 8.39
CA GLU A 461 -13.07 -24.93 7.63
C GLU A 461 -12.70 -26.23 6.91
N LEU A 462 -12.84 -27.36 7.60
CA LEU A 462 -12.56 -28.67 7.03
C LEU A 462 -13.54 -29.03 5.91
N ASP A 463 -14.83 -28.76 6.09
CA ASP A 463 -15.85 -28.99 5.05
C ASP A 463 -15.61 -28.10 3.82
N ALA A 464 -15.18 -26.85 4.01
CA ALA A 464 -14.80 -25.96 2.92
C ALA A 464 -13.57 -26.49 2.16
N LEU A 465 -12.52 -26.89 2.87
CA LEU A 465 -11.31 -27.47 2.28
C LEU A 465 -11.62 -28.71 1.43
N ILE A 466 -12.52 -29.58 1.92
CA ILE A 466 -12.95 -30.78 1.20
C ILE A 466 -13.80 -30.43 -0.02
N ALA A 467 -14.67 -29.43 0.07
CA ALA A 467 -15.42 -28.93 -1.08
C ALA A 467 -14.49 -28.43 -2.18
N PHE A 468 -13.39 -27.77 -1.81
CA PHE A 468 -12.34 -27.39 -2.76
C PHE A 468 -11.62 -28.59 -3.38
N ILE A 469 -11.19 -29.58 -2.59
CA ILE A 469 -10.52 -30.78 -3.11
C ILE A 469 -11.45 -31.54 -4.08
N LYS A 470 -12.74 -31.63 -3.75
CA LYS A 470 -13.76 -32.22 -4.62
C LYS A 470 -13.94 -31.47 -5.93
N SER A 471 -13.89 -30.14 -5.92
CA SER A 471 -14.05 -29.35 -7.15
C SER A 471 -12.93 -29.65 -8.17
N LYS A 472 -11.76 -30.09 -7.70
CA LYS A 472 -10.64 -30.52 -8.56
C LYS A 472 -10.78 -31.94 -9.11
N ALA A 473 -11.83 -32.67 -8.76
CA ALA A 473 -12.10 -34.00 -9.29
C ALA A 473 -12.92 -34.02 -10.59
N ALA A 474 -13.56 -32.91 -10.96
CA ALA A 474 -14.62 -32.89 -11.97
C ALA A 474 -14.17 -32.56 -13.42
N VAL A 475 -12.87 -32.48 -13.72
CA VAL A 475 -12.39 -31.91 -15.00
C VAL A 475 -12.40 -32.90 -16.20
N ASP A 476 -12.56 -34.21 -15.99
CA ASP A 476 -12.39 -35.21 -17.07
C ASP A 476 -13.68 -35.77 -17.70
N ALA A 477 -14.87 -35.20 -17.45
CA ALA A 477 -16.11 -35.79 -17.97
C ALA A 477 -16.58 -35.26 -19.35
N ASP A 478 -16.07 -34.12 -19.84
CA ASP A 478 -16.70 -33.42 -20.99
C ASP A 478 -15.82 -33.27 -22.25
N ALA A 479 -14.61 -33.81 -22.26
CA ALA A 479 -13.69 -33.73 -23.41
C ALA A 479 -13.84 -34.89 -24.44
N GLY A 480 -14.93 -35.67 -24.37
CA GLY A 480 -15.04 -36.96 -25.07
C GLY A 480 -16.03 -37.08 -26.22
N LYS A 481 -16.71 -36.01 -26.67
CA LYS A 481 -17.72 -36.11 -27.74
C LYS A 481 -17.80 -34.87 -28.65
N VAL A 482 -16.93 -34.76 -29.66
CA VAL A 482 -17.29 -34.13 -30.95
C VAL A 482 -16.56 -34.84 -32.11
N GLU A 483 -17.36 -35.65 -32.83
CA GLU A 483 -17.42 -35.94 -34.27
C GLU A 483 -16.15 -36.20 -35.12
N SER A 484 -16.00 -37.45 -35.54
CA SER A 484 -15.43 -37.83 -36.84
C SER A 484 -16.56 -38.12 -37.84
N GLY A 485 -16.82 -37.18 -38.76
CA GLY A 485 -17.89 -37.28 -39.76
C GLY A 485 -17.46 -36.77 -41.15
N LYS A 486 -16.77 -37.65 -41.88
CA LYS A 486 -16.65 -37.81 -43.36
C LYS A 486 -16.75 -36.57 -44.29
N SER A 487 -15.67 -36.33 -45.04
CA SER A 487 -15.73 -35.81 -46.42
C SER A 487 -15.94 -36.96 -47.42
N PRO A 488 -16.57 -36.72 -48.58
CA PRO A 488 -16.39 -37.57 -49.77
C PRO A 488 -15.00 -37.39 -50.38
#